data_AF-A0A955B750-F1
#
_entry.id   AF-A0A955B750-F1
#
_cell.length_a   1.000
_cell.length_b   1.000
_cell.length_c   1.000
_cell.angle_alpha   90.00
_cell.angle_beta   90.00
_cell.angle_gamma   90.00
#
_symmetry.space_group_name_H-M   'P 1'
#
loop_
_entity.id
_entity.type
_entity.pdbx_description
1 polymer ?
#
loop_
_entity_poly.entity_id
_entity_poly.type
_entity_poly.pdbx_seq_one_letter_code
_entity_poly.pdbx_strand_id
1 'polypeptide(L)'
;MAEVLSMSLMFLWVAMPALVWGIRLVSRKRIHGALLYVLTVVVCYVLFVACAWTADVVLEQRMNSFDLDGDGGIGGVELTPEAQQAIDDWASDTGRTFAPIVGGPLSAFWAAVCMIPLCIGEWIVKRFIGRGKREDDSDGAADVLRNDPSSEGNPYSSPGTQ
;
A
#
# COMPACT_ATOMS: atom_id res chain seq x y z
N MET A 1 -5.77 23.82 11.34
CA MET A 1 -6.30 22.43 11.49
C MET A 1 -6.31 21.68 10.16
N ALA A 2 -6.74 22.28 9.05
CA ALA A 2 -6.78 21.63 7.75
C ALA A 2 -5.40 21.20 7.21
N GLU A 3 -4.33 21.95 7.49
CA GLU A 3 -2.95 21.56 7.12
C GLU A 3 -2.50 20.25 7.79
N VAL A 4 -2.74 20.11 9.10
CA VAL A 4 -2.40 18.90 9.87
C VAL A 4 -3.20 17.71 9.35
N LEU A 5 -4.47 17.92 9.00
CA LEU A 5 -5.32 16.91 8.39
C LEU A 5 -4.76 16.44 7.04
N SER A 6 -4.38 17.38 6.17
CA SER A 6 -3.79 17.10 4.85
C SER A 6 -2.50 16.29 4.98
N MET A 7 -1.58 16.71 5.86
CA MET A 7 -0.35 15.94 6.13
C MET A 7 -0.64 14.53 6.64
N SER A 8 -1.57 14.40 7.58
CA SER A 8 -1.96 13.09 8.14
C SER A 8 -2.55 12.16 7.07
N LEU A 9 -3.40 12.70 6.19
CA LEU A 9 -3.96 11.95 5.06
C LEU A 9 -2.88 11.51 4.06
N MET A 10 -1.89 12.37 3.79
CA MET A 10 -0.77 12.03 2.90
C MET A 10 0.08 10.89 3.47
N PHE A 11 0.44 10.95 4.75
CA PHE A 11 1.14 9.85 5.41
C PHE A 11 0.33 8.56 5.40
N LEU A 12 -0.97 8.66 5.64
CA LEU A 12 -1.88 7.52 5.59
C LEU A 12 -1.91 6.90 4.18
N TRP A 13 -2.05 7.72 3.13
CA TRP A 13 -2.05 7.28 1.73
C TRP A 13 -0.76 6.55 1.35
N VAL A 14 0.40 7.07 1.77
CA VAL A 14 1.71 6.42 1.54
C VAL A 14 1.81 5.08 2.29
N ALA A 15 1.37 5.03 3.55
CA ALA A 15 1.48 3.83 4.39
C ALA A 15 0.44 2.74 4.06
N MET A 16 -0.68 3.09 3.41
CA MET A 16 -1.82 2.19 3.21
C MET A 16 -1.47 0.86 2.56
N PRO A 17 -0.77 0.80 1.41
CA PRO A 17 -0.44 -0.48 0.78
C PRO A 17 0.38 -1.41 1.68
N ALA A 18 1.30 -0.85 2.47
CA ALA A 18 2.10 -1.60 3.43
C ALA A 18 1.28 -2.10 4.62
N LEU A 19 0.33 -1.29 5.11
CA LEU A 19 -0.58 -1.69 6.19
C LEU A 19 -1.49 -2.85 5.75
N VAL A 20 -2.08 -2.78 4.57
CA VAL A 20 -2.92 -3.87 4.04
C VAL A 20 -2.09 -5.15 3.86
N TRP A 21 -0.85 -5.03 3.41
CA TRP A 21 0.07 -6.16 3.33
C TRP A 21 0.41 -6.75 4.71
N GLY A 22 0.70 -5.91 5.71
CA GLY A 22 0.93 -6.35 7.09
C GLY A 22 -0.26 -7.09 7.68
N ILE A 23 -1.48 -6.59 7.45
CA ILE A 23 -2.72 -7.26 7.87
C ILE A 23 -2.85 -8.63 7.21
N ARG A 24 -2.50 -8.75 5.92
CA ARG A 24 -2.50 -10.04 5.20
C ARG A 24 -1.52 -11.03 5.82
N LEU A 25 -0.33 -10.59 6.24
CA LEU A 25 0.67 -11.46 6.88
C LEU A 25 0.21 -11.97 8.26
N VAL A 26 -0.46 -11.13 9.05
CA VAL A 26 -0.96 -11.49 10.38
C VAL A 26 -2.26 -12.29 10.32
N SER A 27 -3.09 -12.05 9.30
CA SER A 27 -4.37 -12.72 9.13
C SER A 27 -4.19 -14.18 8.71
N ARG A 28 -4.69 -15.13 9.53
CA ARG A 28 -4.74 -16.56 9.16
C ARG A 28 -5.75 -16.89 8.06
N LYS A 29 -6.57 -15.92 7.62
CA LYS A 29 -7.58 -16.12 6.58
C LYS A 29 -6.94 -16.00 5.20
N ARG A 30 -7.20 -16.96 4.30
CA ARG A 30 -6.81 -16.87 2.89
C ARG A 30 -7.74 -15.89 2.15
N ILE A 31 -7.40 -14.60 2.21
CA ILE A 31 -8.04 -13.58 1.38
C ILE A 31 -7.45 -13.69 -0.04
N HIS A 32 -8.29 -13.58 -1.06
CA HIS A 32 -7.85 -13.64 -2.45
C HIS A 32 -7.01 -12.39 -2.79
N GLY A 33 -5.79 -12.59 -3.31
CA GLY A 33 -4.84 -11.50 -3.52
C GLY A 33 -5.33 -10.42 -4.50
N ALA A 34 -6.09 -10.79 -5.52
CA ALA A 34 -6.68 -9.85 -6.47
C ALA A 34 -7.70 -8.92 -5.79
N LEU A 35 -8.57 -9.46 -4.93
CA LEU A 35 -9.54 -8.67 -4.19
C LEU A 35 -8.86 -7.68 -3.23
N LEU A 36 -7.79 -8.12 -2.57
CA LEU A 36 -7.00 -7.27 -1.69
C LEU A 36 -6.33 -6.13 -2.45
N TYR A 37 -5.76 -6.40 -3.62
CA TYR A 37 -5.21 -5.36 -4.50
C TYR A 37 -6.27 -4.35 -4.92
N VAL A 38 -7.43 -4.81 -5.44
CA VAL A 38 -8.53 -3.91 -5.84
C VAL A 38 -8.99 -3.05 -4.68
N LEU A 39 -9.17 -3.64 -3.49
CA LEU A 39 -9.55 -2.89 -2.29
C LEU A 39 -8.49 -1.84 -1.92
N THR A 40 -7.21 -2.17 -1.98
CA THR A 40 -6.13 -1.20 -1.75
C THR A 40 -6.16 -0.07 -2.75
N VAL A 41 -6.36 -0.35 -4.05
CA VAL A 41 -6.48 0.70 -5.08
C VAL A 41 -7.65 1.62 -4.79
N VAL A 42 -8.81 1.08 -4.44
CA VAL A 42 -10.00 1.89 -4.11
C VAL A 42 -9.76 2.76 -2.88
N VAL A 43 -9.18 2.21 -1.81
CA VAL A 43 -8.89 2.97 -0.58
C VAL A 43 -7.85 4.06 -0.86
N CYS A 44 -6.77 3.75 -1.58
CA CYS A 44 -5.77 4.73 -1.98
C CYS A 44 -6.36 5.83 -2.87
N TYR A 45 -7.27 5.49 -3.79
CA TYR A 45 -7.96 6.45 -4.62
C TYR A 45 -8.80 7.43 -3.80
N VAL A 46 -9.63 6.92 -2.89
CA VAL A 46 -10.46 7.75 -2.01
C VAL A 46 -9.60 8.67 -1.16
N LEU A 47 -8.51 8.16 -0.59
CA LEU A 47 -7.58 8.97 0.19
C LEU A 47 -6.88 10.04 -0.66
N PHE A 48 -6.49 9.72 -1.89
CA PHE A 48 -5.87 10.67 -2.81
C PHE A 48 -6.83 11.83 -3.14
N VAL A 49 -8.08 11.51 -3.47
CA VAL A 49 -9.11 12.54 -3.74
C VAL A 49 -9.40 13.35 -2.48
N ALA A 50 -9.44 12.71 -1.30
CA ALA A 50 -9.60 13.41 -0.03
C ALA A 50 -8.44 14.39 0.23
N CYS A 51 -7.19 14.01 -0.06
CA CYS A 51 -6.04 14.93 0.04
C CYS A 51 -6.23 16.16 -0.85
N ALA A 52 -6.60 15.95 -2.13
CA ALA A 52 -6.84 17.05 -3.06
C ALA A 52 -7.97 17.98 -2.58
N TRP A 53 -9.04 17.42 -2.03
CA TRP A 53 -10.13 18.22 -1.47
C TRP A 53 -9.72 19.00 -0.22
N THR A 54 -8.91 18.41 0.68
CA THR A 54 -8.39 19.16 1.83
C THR A 54 -7.42 20.27 1.44
N ALA A 55 -6.62 20.06 0.38
CA ALA A 55 -5.77 21.11 -0.18
C ALA A 55 -6.64 22.27 -0.72
N ASP A 56 -7.77 21.95 -1.36
CA ASP A 56 -8.73 22.93 -1.84
C ASP A 56 -9.20 23.86 -0.72
N VAL A 57 -9.64 23.26 0.39
CA VAL A 57 -10.12 23.99 1.57
C VAL A 57 -9.04 24.87 2.19
N VAL A 58 -7.78 24.41 2.23
CA VAL A 58 -6.66 25.22 2.77
C VAL A 58 -6.38 26.44 1.88
N LEU A 59 -6.38 26.24 0.56
CA LEU A 59 -6.16 27.28 -0.43
C LEU A 59 -7.30 28.30 -0.43
N GLU A 60 -8.55 27.85 -0.35
CA GLU A 60 -9.73 28.70 -0.22
C GLU A 60 -9.71 29.51 1.08
N GLN A 61 -9.33 28.89 2.22
CA GLN A 61 -9.14 29.60 3.48
C GLN A 61 -8.06 30.68 3.39
N ARG A 62 -6.97 30.41 2.65
CA ARG A 62 -5.90 31.38 2.42
C ARG A 62 -6.39 32.54 1.56
N MET A 63 -7.14 32.28 0.49
CA MET A 63 -7.75 33.33 -0.34
C MET A 63 -8.72 34.19 0.47
N ASN A 64 -9.62 33.57 1.23
CA ASN A 64 -10.61 34.28 2.05
C ASN A 64 -9.98 35.11 3.18
N SER A 65 -8.70 34.91 3.51
CA SER A 65 -8.01 35.75 4.49
C SER A 65 -7.62 37.13 3.93
N PHE A 66 -7.61 37.29 2.60
CA PHE A 66 -7.32 38.54 1.91
C PHE A 66 -8.58 39.29 1.47
N ASP A 67 -9.73 38.61 1.41
CA ASP A 67 -11.06 39.21 1.17
C ASP A 67 -11.49 39.97 2.44
N LEU A 68 -11.34 41.29 2.42
CA LEU A 68 -11.59 42.16 3.58
C LEU A 68 -13.04 42.66 3.60
N ASP A 69 -13.68 42.77 2.44
CA ASP A 69 -15.06 43.28 2.31
C ASP A 69 -16.12 42.17 2.18
N GLY A 70 -15.71 40.92 2.00
CA GLY A 70 -16.54 39.72 1.98
C GLY A 70 -17.30 39.53 0.67
N ASP A 71 -16.85 40.13 -0.43
CA ASP A 71 -17.52 40.04 -1.73
C ASP A 71 -17.17 38.76 -2.53
N GLY A 72 -16.26 37.94 -2.00
CA GLY A 72 -15.80 36.69 -2.61
C GLY A 72 -14.73 36.88 -3.70
N GLY A 73 -14.23 38.09 -3.88
CA GLY A 73 -13.11 38.46 -4.73
C GLY A 73 -11.92 38.99 -3.95
N ILE A 74 -10.83 39.28 -4.67
CA ILE A 74 -9.70 40.06 -4.15
C ILE A 74 -9.52 41.23 -5.11
N GLY A 75 -9.74 42.46 -4.64
CA GLY A 75 -9.78 43.65 -5.48
C GLY A 75 -9.04 44.87 -4.93
N GLY A 76 -8.54 45.72 -5.82
CA GLY A 76 -8.07 47.07 -5.48
C GLY A 76 -7.02 47.12 -4.37
N VAL A 77 -7.45 47.49 -3.16
CA VAL A 77 -6.59 47.63 -1.97
C VAL A 77 -6.20 46.28 -1.34
N GLU A 78 -6.95 45.22 -1.64
CA GLU A 78 -6.71 43.86 -1.14
C GLU A 78 -5.64 43.12 -1.94
N LEU A 79 -5.29 43.64 -3.13
CA LEU A 79 -4.29 43.07 -4.02
C LEU A 79 -2.86 43.40 -3.54
N THR A 80 -2.50 42.87 -2.37
CA THR A 80 -1.13 42.95 -1.85
C THR A 80 -0.21 41.98 -2.61
N PRO A 81 1.13 42.16 -2.54
CA PRO A 81 2.06 41.20 -3.12
C PRO A 81 1.86 39.76 -2.61
N GLU A 82 1.47 39.60 -1.34
CA GLU A 82 1.16 38.31 -0.73
C GLU A 82 -0.15 37.70 -1.27
N ALA A 83 -1.16 38.53 -1.50
CA ALA A 83 -2.42 38.10 -2.10
C ALA A 83 -2.21 37.66 -3.56
N GLN A 84 -1.40 38.40 -4.33
CA GLN A 84 -1.03 38.01 -5.69
C GLN A 84 -0.31 36.66 -5.72
N GLN A 85 0.61 36.41 -4.78
CA GLN A 85 1.27 35.11 -4.67
C GLN A 85 0.27 33.99 -4.33
N ALA A 86 -0.70 34.23 -3.45
CA ALA A 86 -1.73 33.24 -3.14
C ALA A 86 -2.64 32.92 -4.35
N ILE A 87 -2.96 33.93 -5.17
CA ILE A 87 -3.70 33.75 -6.44
C ILE A 87 -2.86 32.91 -7.42
N ASP A 88 -1.58 33.23 -7.58
CA ASP A 88 -0.67 32.49 -8.48
C ASP A 88 -0.51 31.03 -8.02
N ASP A 89 -0.38 30.78 -6.72
CA ASP A 89 -0.33 29.45 -6.12
C ASP A 89 -1.63 28.66 -6.42
N TRP A 90 -2.80 29.30 -6.28
CA TRP A 90 -4.10 28.67 -6.54
C TRP A 90 -4.32 28.37 -8.02
N ALA A 91 -3.92 29.28 -8.91
CA ALA A 91 -4.09 29.15 -10.36
C ALA A 91 -3.12 28.15 -10.98
N SER A 92 -1.92 28.00 -10.40
CA SER A 92 -0.91 27.06 -10.88
C SER A 92 -1.16 25.61 -10.44
N ASP A 93 -1.97 25.36 -9.39
CA ASP A 93 -2.32 24.02 -8.94
C ASP A 93 -3.42 23.36 -9.81
N THR A 94 -3.02 22.93 -10.99
CA THR A 94 -3.84 22.11 -11.89
C THR A 94 -4.02 20.67 -11.38
N GLY A 95 -3.14 20.22 -10.48
CA GLY A 95 -3.14 18.85 -9.96
C GLY A 95 -4.40 18.55 -9.16
N ARG A 96 -4.86 19.51 -8.36
CA ARG A 96 -6.11 19.45 -7.60
C ARG A 96 -7.34 19.24 -8.48
N THR A 97 -7.46 20.02 -9.56
CA THR A 97 -8.61 19.97 -10.48
C THR A 97 -8.71 18.63 -11.21
N PHE A 98 -7.56 18.07 -11.62
CA PHE A 98 -7.51 16.78 -12.30
C PHE A 98 -7.43 15.58 -11.35
N ALA A 99 -7.37 15.79 -10.04
CA ALA A 99 -7.19 14.73 -9.06
C ALA A 99 -8.23 13.58 -9.14
N PRO A 100 -9.54 13.83 -9.38
CA PRO A 100 -10.50 12.73 -9.54
C PRO A 100 -10.24 11.88 -10.79
N ILE A 101 -9.69 12.48 -11.84
CA ILE A 101 -9.44 11.80 -13.12
C ILE A 101 -8.12 11.03 -13.07
N VAL A 102 -7.06 11.68 -12.60
CA VAL A 102 -5.69 11.11 -12.54
C VAL A 102 -5.51 10.18 -11.34
N GLY A 103 -6.28 10.39 -10.26
CA GLY A 103 -6.13 9.67 -9.01
C GLY A 103 -6.33 8.16 -9.16
N GLY A 104 -7.21 7.71 -10.06
CA GLY A 104 -7.47 6.29 -10.29
C GLY A 104 -6.24 5.55 -10.82
N PRO A 105 -5.74 5.92 -12.02
CA PRO A 105 -4.51 5.35 -12.57
C PRO A 105 -3.30 5.48 -11.62
N LEU A 106 -3.16 6.63 -10.96
CA LEU A 106 -2.05 6.86 -10.03
C LEU A 106 -2.13 5.94 -8.80
N SER A 107 -3.31 5.73 -8.24
CA SER A 107 -3.50 4.84 -7.09
C SER A 107 -3.27 3.38 -7.47
N ALA A 108 -3.68 2.97 -8.67
CA ALA A 108 -3.41 1.63 -9.20
C ALA A 108 -1.91 1.39 -9.38
N PHE A 109 -1.21 2.36 -9.96
CA PHE A 109 0.23 2.34 -10.14
C PHE A 109 0.96 2.30 -8.79
N TRP A 110 0.61 3.18 -7.86
CA TRP A 110 1.19 3.23 -6.52
C TRP A 110 1.03 1.92 -5.76
N ALA A 111 -0.19 1.36 -5.75
CA ALA A 111 -0.45 0.08 -5.12
C ALA A 111 0.39 -1.05 -5.74
N ALA A 112 0.58 -1.04 -7.07
CA ALA A 112 1.42 -2.02 -7.75
C ALA A 112 2.89 -1.89 -7.36
N VAL A 113 3.43 -0.65 -7.37
CA VAL A 113 4.82 -0.36 -6.95
C VAL A 113 5.08 -0.83 -5.52
N CYS A 114 4.12 -0.69 -4.61
CA CYS A 114 4.29 -1.17 -3.23
C CYS A 114 4.10 -2.68 -3.09
N MET A 115 3.06 -3.27 -3.68
CA MET A 115 2.71 -4.68 -3.43
C MET A 115 3.55 -5.67 -4.23
N ILE A 116 4.01 -5.32 -5.44
CA ILE A 116 4.82 -6.23 -6.26
C ILE A 116 6.14 -6.61 -5.55
N PRO A 117 6.96 -5.66 -5.05
CA PRO A 117 8.17 -6.00 -4.31
C PRO A 117 7.91 -6.83 -3.04
N LEU A 118 6.81 -6.55 -2.33
CA LEU A 118 6.42 -7.30 -1.14
C LEU A 118 6.04 -8.75 -1.48
N CYS A 119 5.29 -8.96 -2.56
CA CYS A 119 5.00 -10.29 -3.10
C CYS A 119 6.27 -11.05 -3.50
N ILE A 120 7.19 -10.38 -4.22
CA ILE A 120 8.46 -10.96 -4.64
C ILE A 120 9.31 -11.33 -3.43
N GLY A 121 9.39 -10.45 -2.42
CA GLY A 121 10.11 -10.71 -1.18
C GLY A 121 9.58 -11.94 -0.44
N GLU A 122 8.25 -12.07 -0.30
CA GLU A 122 7.62 -13.26 0.30
C GLU A 122 7.96 -14.54 -0.48
N TRP A 123 7.94 -14.46 -1.82
CA TRP A 123 8.28 -15.59 -2.68
C TRP A 123 9.75 -16.01 -2.54
N ILE A 124 10.68 -15.04 -2.53
CA ILE A 124 12.12 -15.28 -2.31
C ILE A 124 12.35 -15.93 -0.95
N VAL A 125 11.78 -15.37 0.12
CA VAL A 125 11.93 -15.90 1.49
C VAL A 125 11.46 -17.34 1.56
N LYS A 126 10.27 -17.65 1.01
CA LYS A 126 9.76 -19.02 0.96
C LYS A 126 10.63 -19.95 0.11
N ARG A 127 11.21 -19.45 -0.98
CA ARG A 127 12.01 -20.25 -1.91
C ARG A 127 13.37 -20.63 -1.35
N PHE A 128 14.02 -19.75 -0.58
CA PHE A 128 15.35 -19.98 -0.04
C PHE A 128 15.32 -20.57 1.37
N ILE A 129 14.49 -20.02 2.27
CA ILE A 129 14.41 -20.51 3.67
C ILE A 129 13.55 -21.76 3.76
N GLY A 130 12.52 -21.90 2.92
CA GLY A 130 11.66 -23.08 2.90
C GLY A 130 12.29 -24.35 2.31
N ARG A 131 13.41 -24.23 1.56
CA ARG A 131 14.14 -25.40 1.04
C ARG A 131 14.90 -26.13 2.14
N GLY A 132 15.64 -25.40 2.99
CA GLY A 132 16.46 -26.01 4.04
C GLY A 132 15.62 -26.86 5.01
N LYS A 133 14.43 -26.37 5.37
CA LYS A 133 13.51 -27.11 6.24
C LYS A 133 12.96 -28.41 5.62
N ARG A 134 12.85 -28.49 4.28
CA ARG A 134 12.38 -29.70 3.59
C ARG A 134 13.47 -30.77 3.43
N GLU A 135 14.73 -30.37 3.30
CA GLU A 135 15.87 -31.30 3.27
C GLU A 135 16.06 -31.92 4.67
N ASP A 136 16.05 -31.12 5.74
CA ASP A 136 16.15 -31.63 7.13
C ASP A 136 15.01 -32.61 7.50
N ASP A 137 13.75 -32.31 7.14
CA ASP A 137 12.62 -33.21 7.41
C ASP A 137 12.71 -34.51 6.58
N SER A 138 13.27 -34.46 5.36
CA SER A 138 13.40 -35.63 4.49
C SER A 138 14.53 -36.54 4.96
N ASP A 139 15.66 -35.98 5.37
CA ASP A 139 16.80 -36.73 5.91
C ASP A 139 16.46 -37.33 7.27
N GLY A 140 15.74 -36.59 8.14
CA GLY A 140 15.24 -37.10 9.40
C GLY A 140 14.23 -38.25 9.24
N ALA A 141 13.32 -38.16 8.27
CA ALA A 141 12.37 -39.24 7.97
C ALA A 141 13.08 -40.49 7.38
N ALA A 142 14.10 -40.29 6.55
CA ALA A 142 14.89 -41.39 5.99
C ALA A 142 15.71 -42.11 7.07
N ASP A 143 16.26 -41.39 8.06
CA ASP A 143 17.04 -41.99 9.15
C ASP A 143 16.15 -42.76 10.14
N VAL A 144 14.92 -42.31 10.37
CA VAL A 144 13.92 -43.05 11.17
C VAL A 144 13.51 -44.34 10.48
N LEU A 145 13.27 -44.34 9.17
CA LEU A 145 12.95 -45.56 8.41
C LEU A 145 14.15 -46.52 8.33
N ARG A 146 15.37 -45.98 8.26
CA ARG A 146 16.61 -46.79 8.22
C ARG A 146 16.88 -47.49 9.55
N ASN A 147 16.50 -46.87 10.67
CA ASN A 147 16.71 -47.41 12.01
C ASN A 147 15.43 -47.96 12.64
N ASP A 148 14.39 -48.26 11.86
CA ASP A 148 13.16 -48.86 12.37
C ASP A 148 13.39 -50.33 12.75
N PRO A 149 13.37 -50.70 14.04
CA PRO A 149 13.61 -52.08 14.49
C PRO A 149 12.50 -53.05 14.06
N SER A 150 11.39 -52.58 13.48
CA SER A 150 10.33 -53.44 12.93
C SER A 150 10.61 -53.91 11.49
N SER A 151 11.57 -53.30 10.80
CA SER A 151 11.97 -53.65 9.43
C SER A 151 12.75 -54.97 9.34
N GLU A 152 13.41 -55.40 10.42
CA GLU A 152 14.19 -56.65 10.44
C GLU A 152 13.33 -57.93 10.42
N GLY A 153 12.01 -57.81 10.43
CA GLY A 153 11.09 -58.93 10.58
C GLY A 153 9.93 -58.98 9.59
N ASN A 154 10.00 -58.32 8.42
CA ASN A 154 8.90 -58.38 7.45
C ASN A 154 8.91 -59.71 6.66
N PRO A 155 7.94 -60.63 6.88
CA PRO A 155 7.88 -61.93 6.21
C PRO A 155 7.50 -61.84 4.73
N TYR A 156 7.15 -60.65 4.22
CA TYR A 156 6.80 -60.40 2.82
C TYR A 156 7.92 -59.74 2.00
N SER A 157 9.13 -59.67 2.54
CA SER A 157 10.31 -59.17 1.83
C SER A 157 10.71 -60.17 0.73
N SER A 158 10.49 -59.82 -0.55
CA SER A 158 10.90 -60.67 -1.68
C SER A 158 12.43 -60.83 -1.70
N PRO A 159 12.94 -62.06 -1.83
CA PRO A 159 14.37 -62.28 -1.98
C PRO A 159 14.81 -61.88 -3.39
N GLY A 160 15.64 -60.83 -3.47
CA GLY A 160 16.53 -60.63 -4.61
C GLY A 160 16.36 -59.34 -5.38
N THR A 161 17.24 -58.37 -5.07
CA THR A 161 17.97 -57.61 -6.09
C THR A 161 19.27 -57.12 -5.45
N GLN A 162 20.36 -57.87 -5.66
CA GLN A 162 21.72 -57.33 -5.64
C GLN A 162 22.04 -56.81 -7.05
#